data_AF-A0A6P8PBL9-F1
#
_entry.id   AF-A0A6P8PBL9-F1
#
_cell.length_a   1.000
_cell.length_b   1.000
_cell.length_c   1.000
_cell.angle_alpha   90.00
_cell.angle_beta   90.00
_cell.angle_gamma   90.00
#
_symmetry.space_group_name_H-M   'P 1'
#
loop_
_entity.id
_entity.type
_entity.pdbx_description
1 polymer ?
#
loop_
_entity_poly.entity_id
_entity_poly.type
_entity_poly.pdbx_seq_one_letter_code
_entity_poly.pdbx_strand_id
1 'polypeptide(L)'
;MAMFLHGRVVFSCLWDIWFALFLLVPWFWAQPALARSCTSETGHFQTFTVQGYKCCTKCPSKKAEDKPCPGAKDQDCKCEAGFQCHNPSCDYCLRLPTCAEGLTIRRNGNRQYTYKCTYCENGTYFVPETGLCKNWTNCSSKQLDTITPGNRIHDAQCGSKPSPISLIPESPHTAHLAVLVVMAIFILILMTVFLHLYIWRMKRKKRNPTEGQEPFLFTSRRQPLEDTCSCQFPEEEKGGESGEEEILKSFP
;
A
#
# COMPACT_ATOMS: atom_id res chain seq x y z
N MET A 1 59.45 -54.29 -20.74
CA MET A 1 58.09 -53.94 -20.27
C MET A 1 57.62 -52.60 -20.86
N ALA A 2 57.82 -52.37 -22.16
CA ALA A 2 57.53 -51.07 -22.82
C ALA A 2 56.51 -51.17 -23.97
N MET A 3 56.05 -52.39 -24.32
CA MET A 3 55.11 -52.60 -25.44
C MET A 3 53.63 -52.61 -25.03
N PHE A 4 53.30 -52.67 -23.73
CA PHE A 4 51.91 -52.72 -23.25
C PHE A 4 51.30 -51.33 -22.97
N LEU A 5 52.09 -50.26 -22.87
CA LEU A 5 51.56 -48.91 -22.65
C LEU A 5 51.14 -48.21 -23.96
N HIS A 6 51.79 -48.51 -25.09
CA HIS A 6 51.43 -47.87 -26.37
C HIS A 6 50.06 -48.33 -26.92
N GLY A 7 49.70 -49.60 -26.71
CA GLY A 7 48.42 -50.14 -27.19
C GLY A 7 47.20 -49.53 -26.49
N ARG A 8 47.30 -49.25 -25.18
CA ARG A 8 46.19 -48.66 -24.40
C ARG A 8 45.97 -47.18 -24.69
N VAL A 9 47.04 -46.41 -24.89
CA VAL A 9 46.94 -44.97 -25.21
C VAL A 9 46.34 -44.77 -26.60
N VAL A 10 46.75 -45.57 -27.59
CA VAL A 10 46.20 -45.50 -28.95
C VAL A 10 44.73 -45.91 -28.98
N PHE A 11 44.34 -46.93 -28.20
CA PHE A 11 42.93 -47.35 -28.12
C PHE A 11 42.04 -46.30 -27.44
N SER A 12 42.54 -45.62 -26.40
CA SER A 12 41.82 -44.49 -25.78
C SER A 12 41.64 -43.33 -26.75
N CYS A 13 42.70 -42.90 -27.45
CA CYS A 13 42.60 -41.78 -28.40
C CYS A 13 41.65 -42.09 -29.56
N LEU A 14 41.64 -43.32 -30.09
CA LEU A 14 40.71 -43.71 -31.16
C LEU A 14 39.26 -43.78 -30.66
N TRP A 15 39.05 -44.23 -29.42
CA TRP A 15 37.74 -44.22 -28.78
C TRP A 15 37.24 -42.80 -28.55
N ASP A 16 38.10 -41.90 -28.07
CA ASP A 16 37.77 -40.49 -27.82
C ASP A 16 37.48 -39.73 -29.12
N ILE A 17 38.23 -40.02 -30.20
CA ILE A 17 37.95 -39.44 -31.53
C ILE A 17 36.62 -39.97 -32.09
N TRP A 18 36.35 -41.26 -31.93
CA TRP A 18 35.08 -41.85 -32.39
C TRP A 18 33.89 -41.33 -31.59
N PHE A 19 34.05 -41.14 -30.27
CA PHE A 19 33.04 -40.55 -29.40
C PHE A 19 32.82 -39.07 -29.69
N ALA A 20 33.89 -38.31 -29.97
CA ALA A 20 33.79 -36.92 -30.40
C ALA A 20 33.09 -36.80 -31.76
N LEU A 21 33.40 -37.67 -32.73
CA LEU A 21 32.67 -37.75 -33.99
C LEU A 21 31.21 -38.14 -33.76
N PHE A 22 30.93 -39.12 -32.91
CA PHE A 22 29.56 -39.55 -32.59
C PHE A 22 28.74 -38.48 -31.86
N LEU A 23 29.38 -37.60 -31.08
CA LEU A 23 28.73 -36.45 -30.43
C LEU A 23 28.57 -35.24 -31.34
N LEU A 24 29.41 -35.09 -32.38
CA LEU A 24 29.32 -33.97 -33.34
C LEU A 24 28.40 -34.27 -34.54
N VAL A 25 28.20 -35.53 -34.90
CA VAL A 25 27.29 -35.95 -36.00
C VAL A 25 25.82 -35.54 -35.76
N PRO A 26 25.25 -35.61 -34.54
CA PRO A 26 23.89 -35.15 -34.27
C PRO A 26 23.66 -33.65 -34.50
N TRP A 27 24.69 -32.81 -34.33
CA TRP A 27 24.60 -31.37 -34.63
C TRP A 27 24.59 -31.07 -36.12
N PHE A 28 25.24 -31.91 -36.94
CA PHE A 28 25.28 -31.70 -38.39
C PHE A 28 23.95 -32.05 -39.08
N TRP A 29 23.14 -32.91 -38.46
CA TRP A 29 21.82 -33.33 -38.98
C TRP A 29 20.63 -32.63 -38.34
N ALA A 30 20.85 -31.78 -37.34
CA ALA A 30 19.83 -30.88 -36.83
C ALA A 30 19.66 -29.72 -37.82
N GLN A 31 18.97 -29.98 -38.95
CA GLN A 31 18.44 -28.87 -39.73
C GLN A 31 17.48 -28.10 -38.82
N PRO A 32 17.71 -26.81 -38.55
CA PRO A 32 16.66 -26.00 -37.96
C PRO A 32 15.51 -26.06 -38.94
N ALA A 33 14.43 -26.75 -38.57
CA ALA A 33 13.18 -26.67 -39.29
C ALA A 33 12.80 -25.19 -39.28
N LEU A 34 13.13 -24.49 -40.36
CA LEU A 34 12.90 -23.08 -40.51
C LEU A 34 11.39 -22.94 -40.62
N ALA A 35 10.73 -22.76 -39.47
CA ALA A 35 9.37 -22.27 -39.42
C ALA A 35 9.42 -20.88 -40.03
N ARG A 36 9.30 -20.79 -41.36
CA ARG A 36 9.18 -19.54 -42.10
C ARG A 36 7.92 -18.89 -41.56
N SER A 37 8.09 -17.93 -40.67
CA SER A 37 7.01 -17.08 -40.20
C SER A 37 6.47 -16.32 -41.41
N CYS A 38 5.14 -16.19 -41.50
CA CYS A 38 4.52 -15.36 -42.51
C CYS A 38 5.08 -13.94 -42.36
N THR A 39 5.74 -13.40 -43.38
CA THR A 39 6.35 -12.08 -43.31
C THR A 39 5.25 -11.01 -43.27
N SER A 40 5.02 -10.43 -42.09
CA SER A 40 4.04 -9.35 -41.86
C SER A 40 4.23 -8.14 -42.78
N GLU A 41 5.46 -7.95 -43.27
CA GLU A 41 5.90 -6.91 -44.19
C GLU A 41 5.28 -7.02 -45.60
N THR A 42 4.82 -8.21 -46.00
CA THR A 42 4.17 -8.45 -47.30
C THR A 42 2.65 -8.31 -47.27
N GLY A 43 2.09 -7.75 -46.19
CA GLY A 43 0.64 -7.65 -46.03
C GLY A 43 -0.01 -9.00 -45.74
N HIS A 44 0.66 -9.90 -45.03
CA HIS A 44 0.11 -11.17 -44.57
C HIS A 44 0.09 -11.24 -43.03
N PHE A 45 -0.82 -12.03 -42.47
CA PHE A 45 -0.86 -12.37 -41.04
C PHE A 45 -0.96 -13.89 -40.87
N GLN A 46 -0.51 -14.40 -39.73
CA GLN A 46 -0.58 -15.83 -39.43
C GLN A 46 -1.81 -16.10 -38.55
N THR A 47 -2.56 -17.15 -38.87
CA THR A 47 -3.67 -17.66 -38.06
C THR A 47 -3.47 -19.14 -37.75
N PHE A 48 -4.04 -19.61 -36.65
CA PHE A 48 -4.00 -21.01 -36.26
C PHE A 48 -5.32 -21.69 -36.63
N THR A 49 -5.23 -22.78 -37.39
CA THR A 49 -6.36 -23.57 -37.86
C THR A 49 -6.26 -25.00 -37.32
N VAL A 50 -7.29 -25.81 -37.55
CA VAL A 50 -7.25 -27.26 -37.28
C VAL A 50 -6.10 -27.98 -38.01
N GLN A 51 -5.60 -27.41 -39.12
CA GLN A 51 -4.50 -27.97 -39.90
C GLN A 51 -3.14 -27.35 -39.53
N GLY A 52 -3.08 -26.53 -38.48
CA GLY A 52 -1.89 -25.82 -38.05
C GLY A 52 -1.86 -24.36 -38.51
N TYR A 53 -0.66 -23.78 -38.57
CA TYR A 53 -0.47 -22.37 -38.92
C TYR A 53 -0.69 -22.13 -40.42
N LYS A 54 -1.49 -21.12 -40.73
CA LYS A 54 -1.82 -20.68 -42.09
C LYS A 54 -1.53 -19.19 -42.26
N CYS A 55 -0.98 -18.82 -43.41
CA CYS A 55 -0.77 -17.41 -43.76
C CYS A 55 -1.99 -16.88 -44.52
N CYS A 56 -2.53 -15.76 -44.06
CA CYS A 56 -3.67 -15.07 -44.66
C CYS A 56 -3.25 -13.67 -45.11
N THR A 57 -3.87 -13.16 -46.18
CA THR A 57 -3.65 -11.78 -46.65
C THR A 57 -4.36 -10.78 -45.73
N LYS A 58 -3.70 -9.67 -45.41
CA LYS A 58 -4.27 -8.56 -44.65
C LYS A 58 -5.29 -7.82 -45.51
N CYS A 59 -6.47 -7.65 -44.95
CA CYS A 59 -7.55 -6.88 -45.52
C CYS A 59 -7.34 -5.37 -45.30
N PRO A 60 -7.68 -4.51 -46.28
CA PRO A 60 -7.70 -3.07 -46.05
C PRO A 60 -8.71 -2.72 -44.95
N SER A 61 -8.27 -1.92 -43.97
CA SER A 61 -9.08 -1.51 -42.80
C SER A 61 -9.97 -0.28 -43.03
N LYS A 62 -9.87 0.37 -44.20
CA LYS A 62 -10.62 1.59 -44.52
C LYS A 62 -11.61 1.31 -45.65
N LYS A 63 -12.79 1.96 -45.60
CA LYS A 63 -13.63 2.20 -46.78
C LYS A 63 -12.80 2.99 -47.79
N ALA A 64 -12.04 2.32 -48.62
CA ALA A 64 -11.33 2.94 -49.74
C ALA A 64 -11.36 1.95 -50.90
N GLU A 65 -12.23 2.27 -51.87
CA GLU A 65 -12.14 1.92 -53.28
C GLU A 65 -12.06 0.41 -53.64
N ASP A 66 -13.26 -0.18 -53.77
CA ASP A 66 -13.67 -1.14 -54.82
C ASP A 66 -12.95 -2.49 -55.01
N LYS A 67 -12.11 -2.95 -54.08
CA LYS A 67 -11.65 -4.36 -54.11
C LYS A 67 -12.07 -5.14 -52.86
N PRO A 68 -12.97 -6.14 -52.98
CA PRO A 68 -13.29 -7.03 -51.87
C PRO A 68 -12.05 -7.82 -51.47
N CYS A 69 -11.92 -8.11 -50.17
CA CYS A 69 -10.82 -8.89 -49.64
C CYS A 69 -10.65 -10.23 -50.38
N PRO A 70 -9.52 -10.47 -51.08
CA PRO A 70 -9.31 -11.72 -51.80
C PRO A 70 -9.26 -12.93 -50.85
N GLY A 71 -8.84 -12.72 -49.59
CA GLY A 71 -8.80 -13.74 -48.55
C GLY A 71 -10.15 -14.11 -47.92
N ALA A 72 -11.20 -13.32 -48.11
CA ALA A 72 -12.51 -13.54 -47.46
C ALA A 72 -13.24 -14.80 -47.93
N LYS A 73 -12.87 -15.35 -49.09
CA LYS A 73 -13.40 -16.64 -49.60
C LYS A 73 -12.92 -17.83 -48.77
N ASP A 74 -11.78 -17.70 -48.11
CA ASP A 74 -11.21 -18.75 -47.28
C ASP A 74 -11.81 -18.64 -45.87
N GLN A 75 -12.50 -19.69 -45.42
CA GLN A 75 -13.19 -19.68 -44.12
C GLN A 75 -12.22 -19.55 -42.94
N ASP A 76 -10.95 -19.93 -43.15
CA ASP A 76 -9.89 -19.82 -42.15
C ASP A 76 -9.31 -18.40 -42.07
N CYS A 77 -9.44 -17.62 -43.15
CA CYS A 77 -8.86 -16.28 -43.28
C CYS A 77 -9.94 -15.20 -43.20
N LYS A 78 -10.28 -14.79 -41.96
CA LYS A 78 -11.28 -13.74 -41.71
C LYS A 78 -10.63 -12.35 -41.59
N CYS A 79 -10.30 -11.95 -40.36
CA CYS A 79 -9.64 -10.69 -40.06
C CYS A 79 -8.52 -10.93 -39.06
N GLU A 80 -7.50 -10.07 -39.09
CA GLU A 80 -6.43 -10.04 -38.10
C GLU A 80 -6.99 -9.74 -36.69
N ALA A 81 -6.27 -10.18 -35.66
CA ALA A 81 -6.62 -9.89 -34.27
C ALA A 81 -6.82 -8.38 -34.05
N GLY A 82 -7.91 -7.99 -33.37
CA GLY A 82 -8.29 -6.59 -33.21
C GLY A 82 -9.25 -6.05 -34.27
N PHE A 83 -9.63 -6.87 -35.27
CA PHE A 83 -10.60 -6.50 -36.30
C PHE A 83 -11.76 -7.51 -36.40
N GLN A 84 -12.88 -7.06 -36.98
CA GLN A 84 -14.07 -7.86 -37.26
C GLN A 84 -14.55 -7.64 -38.70
N CYS A 85 -15.20 -8.64 -39.28
CA CYS A 85 -15.87 -8.49 -40.58
C CYS A 85 -17.01 -7.46 -40.48
N HIS A 86 -17.13 -6.58 -41.47
CA HIS A 86 -18.26 -5.67 -41.56
C HIS A 86 -19.57 -6.39 -41.91
N ASN A 87 -19.51 -7.36 -42.82
CA ASN A 87 -20.66 -8.09 -43.36
C ASN A 87 -20.38 -9.60 -43.43
N PRO A 88 -21.38 -10.45 -43.75
CA PRO A 88 -21.21 -11.91 -43.81
C PRO A 88 -20.18 -12.35 -44.85
N SER A 89 -20.08 -11.60 -45.96
CA SER A 89 -19.09 -11.82 -47.02
C SER A 89 -17.66 -11.41 -46.63
N CYS A 90 -17.48 -10.74 -45.48
CA CYS A 90 -16.22 -10.20 -44.99
C CYS A 90 -15.44 -9.39 -46.04
N ASP A 91 -16.12 -8.51 -46.79
CA ASP A 91 -15.50 -7.76 -47.88
C ASP A 91 -14.38 -6.83 -47.39
N TYR A 92 -14.51 -6.33 -46.15
CA TYR A 92 -13.50 -5.54 -45.44
C TYR A 92 -13.59 -5.73 -43.92
N CYS A 93 -12.47 -5.44 -43.25
CA CYS A 93 -12.30 -5.62 -41.80
C CYS A 93 -12.35 -4.27 -41.08
N LEU A 94 -13.22 -4.16 -40.07
CA LEU A 94 -13.34 -2.99 -39.20
C LEU A 94 -12.63 -3.22 -37.88
N ARG A 95 -12.04 -2.18 -37.31
CA ARG A 95 -11.41 -2.28 -36.00
C ARG A 95 -12.47 -2.58 -34.94
N LEU A 96 -12.13 -3.44 -33.98
CA LEU A 96 -12.97 -3.69 -32.82
C LEU A 96 -13.19 -2.38 -32.04
N PRO A 97 -14.38 -2.20 -31.44
CA PRO A 97 -14.67 -1.03 -30.64
C PRO A 97 -13.74 -0.96 -29.42
N THR A 98 -13.29 0.25 -29.09
CA THR A 98 -12.57 0.52 -27.84
C THR A 98 -13.59 0.72 -26.72
N CYS A 99 -13.50 -0.09 -25.68
CA CYS A 99 -14.42 -0.02 -24.53
C CYS A 99 -13.92 0.96 -23.47
N ALA A 100 -14.87 1.59 -22.77
CA ALA A 100 -14.58 2.42 -21.60
C ALA A 100 -14.21 1.57 -20.37
N GLU A 101 -13.79 2.22 -19.29
CA GLU A 101 -13.38 1.54 -18.06
C GLU A 101 -14.51 0.68 -17.47
N GLY A 102 -14.16 -0.53 -17.02
CA GLY A 102 -15.11 -1.48 -16.45
C GLY A 102 -16.00 -2.21 -17.47
N LEU A 103 -15.72 -2.01 -18.77
CA LEU A 103 -16.34 -2.74 -19.87
C LEU A 103 -15.32 -3.64 -20.56
N THR A 104 -15.78 -4.81 -20.99
CA THR A 104 -15.02 -5.75 -21.82
C THR A 104 -15.68 -5.94 -23.18
N ILE A 105 -14.89 -6.34 -24.18
CA ILE A 105 -15.41 -6.71 -25.49
C ILE A 105 -16.01 -8.11 -25.40
N ARG A 106 -17.31 -8.23 -25.67
CA ARG A 106 -18.02 -9.50 -25.66
C ARG A 106 -18.47 -9.87 -27.07
N ARG A 107 -18.20 -11.12 -27.44
CA ARG A 107 -18.60 -11.72 -28.71
C ARG A 107 -20.07 -12.13 -28.62
N ASN A 108 -20.86 -11.81 -29.64
CA ASN A 108 -22.27 -12.16 -29.73
C ASN A 108 -22.62 -12.72 -31.12
N GLY A 109 -23.57 -13.66 -31.17
CA GLY A 109 -24.04 -14.33 -32.40
C GLY A 109 -23.52 -15.76 -32.54
N ASN A 110 -24.25 -16.59 -33.30
CA ASN A 110 -23.97 -18.03 -33.42
C ASN A 110 -23.18 -18.42 -34.68
N ARG A 111 -23.36 -17.66 -35.78
CA ARG A 111 -22.70 -17.93 -37.07
C ARG A 111 -21.86 -16.76 -37.54
N GLN A 112 -22.38 -15.55 -37.33
CA GLN A 112 -21.66 -14.31 -37.53
C GLN A 112 -21.49 -13.63 -36.18
N TYR A 113 -20.23 -13.35 -35.84
CA TYR A 113 -19.90 -12.73 -34.58
C TYR A 113 -19.88 -11.21 -34.72
N THR A 114 -20.57 -10.57 -33.79
CA THR A 114 -20.49 -9.12 -33.56
C THR A 114 -19.83 -8.89 -32.20
N TYR A 115 -19.08 -7.81 -32.07
CA TYR A 115 -18.40 -7.47 -30.84
C TYR A 115 -19.03 -6.21 -30.27
N LYS A 116 -19.38 -6.26 -28.99
CA LYS A 116 -19.98 -5.13 -28.26
C LYS A 116 -19.29 -4.97 -26.91
N CYS A 117 -19.21 -3.72 -26.46
CA CYS A 117 -18.76 -3.44 -25.11
C CYS A 117 -19.88 -3.76 -24.11
N THR A 118 -19.57 -4.58 -23.12
CA THR A 118 -20.50 -4.97 -22.07
C THR A 118 -19.82 -4.80 -20.71
N TYR A 119 -20.59 -4.44 -19.69
CA TYR A 119 -20.09 -4.41 -18.33
C TYR A 119 -19.66 -5.79 -17.85
N CYS A 120 -18.61 -5.81 -17.02
CA CYS A 120 -18.27 -6.98 -16.23
C CYS A 120 -19.44 -7.41 -15.34
N GLU A 121 -19.61 -8.73 -15.20
CA GLU A 121 -20.66 -9.32 -14.38
C GLU A 121 -20.43 -9.00 -12.90
N ASN A 122 -21.50 -9.05 -12.10
CA ASN A 122 -21.36 -8.76 -10.67
C ASN A 122 -20.42 -9.80 -10.03
N GLY A 123 -19.49 -9.35 -9.19
CA GLY A 123 -18.42 -10.21 -8.68
C GLY A 123 -17.17 -10.22 -9.55
N THR A 124 -17.11 -9.44 -10.64
CA THR A 124 -15.94 -9.35 -11.52
C THR A 124 -15.52 -7.91 -11.81
N TYR A 125 -14.23 -7.71 -12.10
CA TYR A 125 -13.64 -6.44 -12.47
C TYR A 125 -12.84 -6.56 -13.78
N PHE A 126 -12.74 -5.47 -14.54
CA PHE A 126 -11.99 -5.42 -15.79
C PHE A 126 -10.49 -5.28 -15.55
N VAL A 127 -9.69 -6.09 -16.24
CA VAL A 127 -8.22 -6.08 -16.15
C VAL A 127 -7.64 -5.60 -17.49
N PRO A 128 -7.12 -4.36 -17.59
CA PRO A 128 -6.63 -3.79 -18.85
C PRO A 128 -5.56 -4.63 -19.56
N GLU A 129 -4.67 -5.27 -18.80
CA GLU A 129 -3.56 -6.07 -19.33
C GLU A 129 -4.04 -7.30 -20.10
N THR A 130 -5.16 -7.87 -19.69
CA THR A 130 -5.74 -9.07 -20.33
C THR A 130 -6.93 -8.74 -21.23
N GLY A 131 -7.56 -7.57 -21.04
CA GLY A 131 -8.79 -7.18 -21.72
C GLY A 131 -10.03 -7.97 -21.27
N LEU A 132 -9.94 -8.75 -20.19
CA LEU A 132 -10.98 -9.65 -19.71
C LEU A 132 -11.49 -9.25 -18.31
N CYS A 133 -12.68 -9.73 -17.97
CA CYS A 133 -13.21 -9.62 -16.61
C CYS A 133 -12.68 -10.76 -15.75
N LYS A 134 -12.23 -10.44 -14.55
CA LYS A 134 -11.71 -11.38 -13.56
C LYS A 134 -12.54 -11.32 -12.29
N ASN A 135 -12.75 -12.46 -11.63
CA ASN A 135 -13.45 -12.52 -10.34
C ASN A 135 -12.75 -11.68 -9.27
N TRP A 136 -13.53 -11.06 -8.39
CA TRP A 136 -13.01 -10.38 -7.21
C TRP A 136 -12.27 -11.35 -6.31
N THR A 137 -11.24 -10.85 -5.65
CA THR A 137 -10.52 -11.58 -4.62
C THR A 137 -11.46 -11.90 -3.46
N ASN A 138 -11.59 -13.19 -3.14
CA ASN A 138 -12.32 -13.63 -1.97
C ASN A 138 -11.43 -13.47 -0.73
N CYS A 139 -11.68 -12.44 0.08
CA CYS A 139 -10.90 -12.20 1.30
C CYS A 139 -11.15 -13.26 2.38
N SER A 140 -12.38 -13.80 2.44
CA SER A 140 -12.76 -14.81 3.44
C SER A 140 -11.97 -16.11 3.27
N SER A 141 -11.64 -16.50 2.03
CA SER A 141 -10.80 -17.68 1.78
C SER A 141 -9.36 -17.51 2.27
N LYS A 142 -8.93 -16.27 2.50
CA LYS A 142 -7.62 -15.90 3.06
C LYS A 142 -7.68 -15.54 4.56
N GLN A 143 -8.81 -15.77 5.24
CA GLN A 143 -9.02 -15.38 6.64
C GLN A 143 -8.81 -13.87 6.87
N LEU A 144 -9.09 -13.05 5.85
CA LEU A 144 -9.03 -11.60 5.91
C LEU A 144 -10.43 -11.02 5.73
N ASP A 145 -10.62 -9.82 6.26
CA ASP A 145 -11.82 -9.04 6.00
C ASP A 145 -11.69 -8.27 4.68
N THR A 146 -12.82 -8.06 4.02
CA THR A 146 -12.91 -7.10 2.92
C THR A 146 -12.92 -5.69 3.49
N ILE A 147 -11.85 -4.93 3.23
CA ILE A 147 -11.70 -3.53 3.65
C ILE A 147 -12.40 -2.62 2.65
N THR A 148 -12.13 -2.83 1.36
CA THR A 148 -12.77 -2.10 0.27
C THR A 148 -13.45 -3.11 -0.65
N PRO A 149 -14.77 -3.01 -0.87
CA PRO A 149 -15.45 -3.89 -1.80
C PRO A 149 -14.94 -3.68 -3.23
N GLY A 150 -14.82 -4.78 -3.97
CA GLY A 150 -14.54 -4.74 -5.40
C GLY A 150 -15.71 -4.14 -6.17
N ASN A 151 -15.43 -3.62 -7.36
CA ASN A 151 -16.44 -3.17 -8.31
C ASN A 151 -16.05 -3.60 -9.73
N ARG A 152 -16.63 -2.99 -10.77
CA ARG A 152 -16.32 -3.36 -12.17
C ARG A 152 -14.95 -2.89 -12.66
N ILE A 153 -14.31 -1.94 -11.98
CA ILE A 153 -13.01 -1.34 -12.37
C ILE A 153 -11.85 -1.77 -11.48
N HIS A 154 -12.11 -2.13 -10.22
CA HIS A 154 -11.09 -2.50 -9.26
C HIS A 154 -11.46 -3.75 -8.47
N ASP A 155 -10.42 -4.47 -8.03
CA ASP A 155 -10.57 -5.68 -7.22
C ASP A 155 -10.91 -5.38 -5.76
N ALA A 156 -11.51 -6.34 -5.06
CA ALA A 156 -11.73 -6.27 -3.63
C ALA A 156 -10.39 -6.23 -2.88
N GLN A 157 -10.24 -5.30 -1.94
CA GLN A 157 -9.05 -5.19 -1.10
C GLN A 157 -9.28 -5.89 0.23
N CYS A 158 -8.35 -6.78 0.55
CA CYS A 158 -8.37 -7.58 1.77
C CYS A 158 -7.41 -7.01 2.82
N GLY A 159 -7.80 -7.08 4.08
CA GLY A 159 -6.98 -6.66 5.20
C GLY A 159 -7.60 -7.08 6.52
N SER A 160 -6.88 -6.84 7.61
CA SER A 160 -7.43 -7.02 8.96
C SER A 160 -8.29 -5.79 9.29
N LYS A 161 -9.55 -5.98 9.67
CA LYS A 161 -10.34 -4.85 10.19
C LYS A 161 -9.66 -4.33 11.47
N PRO A 162 -9.32 -3.03 11.55
CA PRO A 162 -9.05 -2.44 12.85
C PRO A 162 -10.36 -2.45 13.64
N SER A 163 -10.40 -3.21 14.73
CA SER A 163 -11.52 -3.14 15.67
C SER A 163 -11.62 -1.71 16.21
N PRO A 164 -12.79 -1.05 16.16
CA PRO A 164 -12.98 0.26 16.79
C PRO A 164 -12.92 0.19 18.33
N ILE A 165 -12.75 -1.00 18.91
CA ILE A 165 -12.65 -1.25 20.34
C ILE A 165 -11.48 -2.21 20.58
N SER A 166 -10.33 -1.67 20.99
CA SER A 166 -9.49 -2.23 22.06
C SER A 166 -8.58 -1.13 22.62
N LEU A 167 -9.22 -0.08 23.14
CA LEU A 167 -8.76 0.63 24.35
C LEU A 167 -8.93 -0.24 25.61
N ILE A 168 -9.28 -1.51 25.45
CA ILE A 168 -9.28 -2.52 26.50
C ILE A 168 -7.87 -3.11 26.53
N PRO A 169 -7.14 -3.05 27.66
CA PRO A 169 -5.86 -3.72 27.77
C PRO A 169 -6.10 -5.23 27.56
N GLU A 170 -5.70 -5.77 26.41
CA GLU A 170 -5.86 -7.19 26.04
C GLU A 170 -4.89 -8.12 26.79
N SER A 171 -4.67 -7.84 28.06
CA SER A 171 -3.89 -8.70 28.92
C SER A 171 -4.23 -8.39 30.38
N PRO A 172 -4.57 -9.42 31.20
CA PRO A 172 -4.68 -9.23 32.64
C PRO A 172 -3.40 -8.59 33.21
N HIS A 173 -2.24 -8.86 32.59
CA HIS A 173 -0.96 -8.28 33.00
C HIS A 173 -0.90 -6.75 32.84
N THR A 174 -1.50 -6.18 31.80
CA THR A 174 -1.48 -4.72 31.57
C THR A 174 -2.41 -3.98 32.54
N ALA A 175 -3.58 -4.56 32.85
CA ALA A 175 -4.47 -4.02 33.87
C ALA A 175 -3.85 -4.10 35.28
N HIS A 176 -3.17 -5.21 35.61
CA HIS A 176 -2.45 -5.34 36.88
C HIS A 176 -1.31 -4.31 37.00
N LEU A 177 -0.54 -4.07 35.94
CA LEU A 177 0.52 -3.06 35.97
C LEU A 177 -0.03 -1.63 36.16
N ALA A 178 -1.13 -1.29 35.48
CA ALA A 178 -1.77 0.01 35.66
C ALA A 178 -2.23 0.23 37.11
N VAL A 179 -2.87 -0.78 37.71
CA VAL A 179 -3.29 -0.74 39.12
C VAL A 179 -2.09 -0.62 40.06
N LEU A 180 -1.01 -1.37 39.82
CA LEU A 180 0.20 -1.30 40.63
C LEU A 180 0.85 0.09 40.59
N VAL A 181 0.87 0.74 39.41
CA VAL A 181 1.41 2.11 39.26
C VAL A 181 0.55 3.11 40.04
N VAL A 182 -0.77 3.03 39.94
CA VAL A 182 -1.68 3.91 40.69
C VAL A 182 -1.51 3.73 42.20
N MET A 183 -1.41 2.47 42.66
CA MET A 183 -1.18 2.16 44.08
C MET A 183 0.17 2.68 44.56
N ALA A 184 1.23 2.53 43.77
CA ALA A 184 2.56 3.05 44.11
C ALA A 184 2.54 4.58 44.26
N ILE A 185 1.90 5.29 43.33
CA ILE A 185 1.76 6.76 43.40
C ILE A 185 0.98 7.17 44.66
N PHE A 186 -0.12 6.47 44.97
CA PHE A 186 -0.92 6.74 46.17
C PHE A 186 -0.11 6.56 47.46
N ILE A 187 0.69 5.48 47.55
CA ILE A 187 1.57 5.23 48.71
C ILE A 187 2.63 6.33 48.83
N LEU A 188 3.23 6.77 47.72
CA LEU A 188 4.21 7.87 47.73
C LEU A 188 3.59 9.18 48.24
N ILE A 189 2.37 9.51 47.79
CA ILE A 189 1.64 10.69 48.28
C ILE A 189 1.37 10.57 49.78
N LEU A 190 0.92 9.41 50.27
CA LEU A 190 0.70 9.21 51.71
C LEU A 190 2.01 9.39 52.50
N MET A 191 3.11 8.78 52.05
CA MET A 191 4.41 8.89 52.71
C MET A 191 4.91 10.34 52.79
N THR A 192 4.77 11.11 51.71
CA THR A 192 5.14 12.54 51.71
C THR A 192 4.29 13.35 52.69
N VAL A 193 2.97 13.14 52.71
CA VAL A 193 2.05 13.80 53.66
C VAL A 193 2.40 13.43 55.10
N PHE A 194 2.61 12.15 55.41
CA PHE A 194 3.01 11.70 56.73
C PHE A 194 4.35 12.29 57.17
N LEU A 195 5.33 12.38 56.27
CA LEU A 195 6.61 13.01 56.55
C LEU A 195 6.44 14.50 56.86
N HIS A 196 5.64 15.23 56.09
CA HIS A 196 5.32 16.63 56.37
C HIS A 196 4.62 16.81 57.73
N LEU A 197 3.65 15.96 58.05
CA LEU A 197 2.97 15.96 59.34
C LEU A 197 3.93 15.62 60.48
N TYR A 198 4.83 14.67 60.29
CA TYR A 198 5.83 14.28 61.27
C TYR A 198 6.82 15.41 61.55
N ILE A 199 7.39 16.02 60.49
CA ILE A 199 8.27 17.18 60.61
C ILE A 199 7.52 18.35 61.29
N TRP A 200 6.26 18.58 60.92
CA TRP A 200 5.44 19.62 61.54
C TRP A 200 5.19 19.36 63.03
N ARG A 201 4.84 18.12 63.41
CA ARG A 201 4.66 17.69 64.80
C ARG A 201 5.95 17.85 65.60
N MET A 202 7.09 17.44 65.02
CA MET A 202 8.41 17.59 65.63
C MET A 202 8.79 19.07 65.81
N LYS A 203 8.52 19.91 64.80
CA LYS A 203 8.77 21.36 64.89
C LYS A 203 7.85 22.04 65.91
N ARG A 204 6.59 21.61 66.04
CA ARG A 204 5.69 22.08 67.11
C ARG A 204 6.17 21.65 68.50
N LYS A 205 6.68 20.42 68.64
CA LYS A 205 7.25 19.93 69.90
C LYS A 205 8.50 20.71 70.31
N LYS A 206 9.28 21.21 69.34
CA LYS A 206 10.43 22.10 69.56
C LYS A 206 10.06 23.58 69.81
N ARG A 207 8.84 24.00 69.47
CA ARG A 207 8.34 25.38 69.73
C ARG A 207 7.74 25.56 71.13
N ASN A 208 7.53 24.46 71.86
CA ASN A 208 7.08 24.44 73.26
C ASN A 208 8.02 23.55 74.09
N PRO A 209 9.27 23.99 74.27
CA PRO A 209 9.75 24.18 75.64
C PRO A 209 10.51 25.51 75.79
N THR A 210 10.00 26.31 76.73
CA THR A 210 10.76 27.31 77.50
C THR A 210 11.26 28.55 76.76
N GLU A 211 10.35 29.50 76.54
CA GLU A 211 10.68 30.92 76.75
C GLU A 211 10.71 31.13 78.27
N GLY A 212 11.92 31.23 78.82
CA GLY A 212 12.13 31.28 80.27
C GLY A 212 13.59 31.55 80.61
N GLN A 213 13.90 32.84 80.71
CA GLN A 213 14.84 33.44 81.67
C GLN A 213 16.36 33.23 81.47
N GLU A 214 17.02 34.30 81.03
CA GLU A 214 18.41 34.64 81.41
C GLU A 214 18.36 36.03 82.07
N PRO A 215 18.71 36.17 83.36
CA PRO A 215 18.75 37.46 84.04
C PRO A 215 20.13 38.08 83.92
N PHE A 216 20.26 39.15 83.13
CA PHE A 216 21.34 40.12 83.29
C PHE A 216 20.74 41.44 83.78
N LEU A 217 20.97 41.72 85.07
CA LEU A 217 20.63 42.97 85.73
C LEU A 217 21.93 43.66 86.11
N PHE A 218 22.22 44.80 85.48
CA PHE A 218 23.01 45.93 86.00
C PHE A 218 22.77 47.10 85.00
N THR A 219 22.46 48.36 85.32
CA THR A 219 22.04 49.09 86.51
C THR A 219 21.61 50.50 86.02
N SER A 220 20.44 50.95 86.47
CA SER A 220 20.06 52.33 86.86
C SER A 220 20.65 53.57 86.15
N ARG A 221 19.75 54.33 85.51
CA ARG A 221 19.43 55.77 85.75
C ARG A 221 20.19 56.89 84.99
N ARG A 222 19.49 57.55 84.04
CA ARG A 222 19.00 58.96 84.06
C ARG A 222 18.54 59.38 82.64
N GLN A 223 17.30 59.88 82.52
CA GLN A 223 16.93 60.93 81.55
C GLN A 223 17.64 62.24 81.95
N PRO A 224 17.96 63.19 81.04
CA PRO A 224 16.94 63.89 80.24
C PRO A 224 17.37 64.45 78.85
N LEU A 225 16.36 65.00 78.18
CA LEU A 225 16.36 66.24 77.39
C LEU A 225 16.59 66.16 75.86
N GLU A 226 15.55 66.69 75.20
CA GLU A 226 15.23 66.97 73.79
C GLU A 226 16.34 67.47 72.83
N ASP A 227 16.24 67.11 71.54
CA ASP A 227 15.74 68.05 70.52
C ASP A 227 15.65 67.48 69.08
N THR A 228 14.51 67.80 68.44
CA THR A 228 14.38 68.21 67.01
C THR A 228 14.26 67.17 65.87
N CYS A 229 12.99 67.05 65.42
CA CYS A 229 12.44 67.07 64.03
C CYS A 229 12.84 65.98 63.00
N SER A 230 11.97 65.50 62.11
CA SER A 230 10.62 65.91 61.70
C SER A 230 9.97 64.75 60.94
N CYS A 231 8.68 64.52 61.15
CA CYS A 231 7.84 63.68 60.29
C CYS A 231 7.34 64.50 59.09
N GLN A 232 7.07 63.86 57.94
CA GLN A 232 5.91 64.23 57.11
C GLN A 232 5.51 63.07 56.18
N PHE A 233 4.31 62.53 56.39
CA PHE A 233 3.47 61.94 55.35
C PHE A 233 2.20 62.80 55.28
N PRO A 234 1.70 63.07 54.08
CA PRO A 234 0.27 62.90 53.78
C PRO A 234 0.10 62.34 52.34
N GLU A 235 -1.02 61.86 51.82
CA GLU A 235 -2.39 61.58 52.25
C GLU A 235 -2.94 60.52 51.26
N GLU A 236 -4.07 59.93 51.58
CA GLU A 236 -4.80 58.97 50.74
C GLU A 236 -5.28 59.57 49.41
N GLU A 237 -5.45 58.74 48.36
CA GLU A 237 -6.63 58.85 47.49
C GLU A 237 -7.11 57.47 47.01
N LYS A 238 -8.41 57.28 47.15
CA LYS A 238 -9.20 56.13 46.77
C LYS A 238 -10.20 56.58 45.69
N GLY A 239 -10.20 55.90 44.56
CA GLY A 239 -11.22 55.99 43.49
C GLY A 239 -10.66 55.30 42.25
N GLY A 240 -11.24 54.27 41.66
CA GLY A 240 -12.63 53.89 41.54
C GLY A 240 -13.07 54.26 40.13
N GLU A 241 -13.00 53.33 39.17
CA GLU A 241 -13.81 53.45 37.95
C GLU A 241 -14.08 52.08 37.32
N SER A 242 -15.38 51.88 37.07
CA SER A 242 -16.01 50.79 36.36
C SER A 242 -16.58 51.34 35.06
N GLY A 243 -16.54 50.54 33.99
CA GLY A 243 -17.57 50.57 32.95
C GLY A 243 -17.14 51.12 31.59
N GLU A 244 -17.15 50.20 30.61
CA GLU A 244 -17.75 50.33 29.27
C GLU A 244 -17.24 51.43 28.31
N GLU A 245 -16.65 51.00 27.18
CA GLU A 245 -17.36 51.09 25.90
C GLU A 245 -16.76 50.16 24.84
N GLU A 246 -17.60 49.85 23.87
CA GLU A 246 -17.65 48.71 22.98
C GLU A 246 -17.11 49.07 21.58
N ILE A 247 -17.06 48.06 20.70
CA ILE A 247 -17.35 48.14 19.25
C ILE A 247 -16.19 48.30 18.21
N LEU A 248 -16.14 47.24 17.36
CA LEU A 248 -15.80 47.11 15.93
C LEU A 248 -14.34 47.31 15.45
N LYS A 249 -13.74 46.26 14.85
CA LYS A 249 -14.05 45.90 13.45
C LYS A 249 -13.40 44.59 13.00
N SER A 250 -14.27 43.76 12.48
CA SER A 250 -14.11 42.65 11.53
C SER A 250 -13.47 43.05 10.19
N PHE A 251 -12.57 42.18 9.70
CA PHE A 251 -12.30 41.78 8.29
C PHE A 251 -11.63 42.81 7.34
N PRO A 252 -11.00 42.38 6.21
CA PRO A 252 -11.03 41.07 5.55
C PRO A 252 -9.74 40.23 5.61
#